data_AF-R5UGW2-F1
#
_entry.id   AF-R5UGW2-F1
#
_cell.length_a   1.000
_cell.length_b   1.000
_cell.length_c   1.000
_cell.angle_alpha   90.00
_cell.angle_beta   90.00
_cell.angle_gamma   90.00
#
_symmetry.space_group_name_H-M   'P 1'
#
loop_
_entity.id
_entity.type
_entity.pdbx_description
1 polymer ?
#
loop_
_entity_poly.entity_id
_entity_poly.type
_entity_poly.pdbx_seq_one_letter_code
_entity_poly.pdbx_strand_id
1 'polypeptide(L)'
;MYEIDNQKFGGFVAALRKENGYTQKELAEKLFLSDKAISKWERGLEFYDLRGKDYDDPQWDKLLDQITVDEMVELIGWGRFQTVTINSIGKLATLDTDGPAGVNSFMTGSFGTGYCAGILVAQTWNEDLAYKLAQGISQELQDFGLNGWYGPSMNLHRSAFGGRNFEYYSEDSILSARMEEAEVNAALDSNIYPYLKHFAFNEQGQTGMQSAVHG
;
A
#
# COMPACT_ATOMS: atom_id res chain seq x y z
N MET A 1 -38.62 -4.08 -9.65
CA MET A 1 -37.75 -3.33 -10.58
C MET A 1 -36.68 -4.31 -11.00
N TYR A 2 -36.54 -4.64 -12.30
CA TYR A 2 -35.48 -5.56 -12.74
C TYR A 2 -34.15 -4.84 -12.61
N GLU A 3 -33.25 -5.35 -11.77
CA GLU A 3 -31.90 -4.81 -11.64
C GLU A 3 -31.05 -5.40 -12.76
N ILE A 4 -30.43 -4.53 -13.56
CA ILE A 4 -29.56 -4.96 -14.66
C ILE A 4 -28.25 -5.44 -14.03
N ASP A 5 -27.87 -6.67 -14.33
CA ASP A 5 -26.54 -7.19 -14.02
C ASP A 5 -25.52 -6.46 -14.90
N ASN A 6 -24.84 -5.47 -14.32
CA ASN A 6 -23.90 -4.60 -15.02
C ASN A 6 -22.71 -5.38 -15.61
N GLN A 7 -22.28 -6.46 -14.96
CA GLN A 7 -21.21 -7.31 -15.50
C GLN A 7 -21.69 -8.07 -16.75
N LYS A 8 -22.88 -8.70 -16.70
CA LYS A 8 -23.44 -9.39 -17.87
C LYS A 8 -23.74 -8.43 -19.00
N PHE A 9 -24.26 -7.24 -18.69
CA PHE A 9 -24.51 -6.20 -19.68
C PHE A 9 -23.19 -5.72 -20.31
N GLY A 10 -22.17 -5.46 -19.49
CA GLY A 10 -20.83 -5.09 -19.95
C GLY A 10 -20.19 -6.13 -20.87
N GLY A 11 -20.24 -7.41 -20.46
CA GLY A 11 -19.75 -8.54 -21.25
C GLY A 11 -20.51 -8.70 -22.58
N PHE A 12 -21.83 -8.50 -22.56
CA PHE A 12 -22.66 -8.51 -23.77
C PHE A 12 -22.28 -7.38 -24.74
N VAL A 13 -22.14 -6.15 -24.23
CA VAL A 13 -21.70 -4.99 -25.02
C VAL A 13 -20.31 -5.24 -25.61
N ALA A 14 -19.36 -5.74 -24.81
CA ALA A 14 -18.00 -6.05 -25.26
C ALA A 14 -17.98 -7.13 -26.36
N ALA A 15 -18.77 -8.19 -26.20
CA ALA A 15 -18.88 -9.28 -27.17
C ALA A 15 -19.45 -8.79 -28.50
N LEU A 16 -20.59 -8.09 -28.48
CA LEU A 16 -21.21 -7.52 -29.67
C LEU A 16 -20.30 -6.51 -30.38
N ARG A 17 -19.61 -5.66 -29.61
CA ARG A 17 -18.68 -4.70 -30.17
C ARG A 17 -17.57 -5.39 -30.96
N LYS A 18 -16.98 -6.44 -30.39
CA LYS A 18 -15.92 -7.24 -31.03
C LYS A 18 -16.45 -8.00 -32.25
N GLU A 19 -17.63 -8.60 -32.17
CA GLU A 19 -18.28 -9.29 -33.28
C GLU A 19 -18.52 -8.37 -34.48
N ASN A 20 -18.90 -7.11 -34.22
CA ASN A 20 -19.12 -6.11 -35.26
C ASN A 20 -17.83 -5.36 -35.68
N GLY A 21 -16.67 -5.73 -35.14
CA GLY A 21 -15.39 -5.13 -35.49
C GLY A 21 -15.20 -3.68 -35.05
N TYR A 22 -15.95 -3.20 -34.05
CA TYR A 22 -15.88 -1.81 -33.60
C TYR A 22 -14.83 -1.62 -32.49
N THR A 23 -14.14 -0.49 -32.54
CA THR A 23 -13.43 0.08 -31.38
C THR A 23 -14.45 0.64 -30.37
N GLN A 24 -14.04 0.84 -29.11
CA GLN A 24 -14.91 1.46 -28.10
C GLN A 24 -15.38 2.85 -28.53
N LYS A 25 -14.51 3.60 -29.22
CA LYS A 25 -14.82 4.92 -29.78
C LYS A 25 -15.89 4.86 -30.87
N GLU A 26 -15.77 3.93 -31.83
CA GLU A 26 -16.75 3.78 -32.91
C GLU A 26 -18.12 3.33 -32.39
N LEU A 27 -18.16 2.47 -31.37
CA LEU A 27 -19.41 2.11 -30.71
C LEU A 27 -20.02 3.31 -29.96
N ALA A 28 -19.19 4.10 -29.27
CA ALA A 28 -19.62 5.29 -28.56
C ALA A 28 -20.25 6.33 -29.51
N GLU A 29 -19.63 6.57 -30.66
CA GLU A 29 -20.17 7.47 -31.70
C GLU A 29 -21.54 7.01 -32.22
N LYS A 30 -21.73 5.71 -32.45
CA LYS A 30 -23.02 5.14 -32.88
C LYS A 30 -24.12 5.26 -31.84
N LEU A 31 -23.77 5.20 -30.55
CA LEU A 31 -24.70 5.27 -29.43
C LEU A 31 -24.87 6.71 -28.90
N PHE A 32 -24.17 7.70 -29.47
CA PHE A 32 -24.14 9.08 -28.99
C PHE A 32 -23.67 9.20 -27.52
N LEU A 33 -22.66 8.41 -27.18
CA LEU A 33 -22.04 8.35 -25.85
C LEU A 33 -20.54 8.68 -25.92
N SER A 34 -19.89 8.78 -24.75
CA SER A 34 -18.43 8.84 -24.68
C SER A 34 -17.81 7.44 -24.73
N ASP A 35 -16.60 7.34 -25.27
CA ASP A 35 -15.76 6.14 -25.23
C ASP A 35 -15.51 5.66 -23.78
N LYS A 36 -15.39 6.60 -22.83
CA LYS A 36 -15.34 6.31 -21.39
C LYS A 36 -16.59 5.60 -20.88
N ALA A 37 -17.79 5.96 -21.36
CA ALA A 37 -19.02 5.31 -20.95
C ALA A 37 -19.06 3.85 -21.42
N ILE A 38 -18.68 3.58 -22.68
CA ILE A 38 -18.54 2.22 -23.21
C ILE A 38 -17.50 1.44 -22.42
N SER A 39 -16.33 2.05 -22.20
CA SER A 39 -15.25 1.44 -21.44
C SER A 39 -15.64 1.11 -19.99
N LYS A 40 -16.45 1.96 -19.34
CA LYS A 40 -16.97 1.71 -17.99
C LYS A 40 -18.06 0.63 -17.97
N TRP A 41 -18.90 0.55 -19.01
CA TRP A 41 -19.83 -0.57 -19.15
C TRP A 41 -19.10 -1.89 -19.31
N GLU A 42 -18.06 -1.94 -20.15
CA GLU A 42 -17.30 -3.16 -20.40
C GLU A 42 -16.44 -3.60 -19.20
N ARG A 43 -15.89 -2.65 -18.42
CA ARG A 43 -14.96 -2.94 -17.31
C ARG A 43 -15.60 -2.98 -15.93
N GLY A 44 -16.79 -2.39 -15.75
CA GLY A 44 -17.42 -2.28 -14.43
C GLY A 44 -16.80 -1.18 -13.56
N LEU A 45 -16.81 -1.41 -12.25
CA LEU A 45 -16.29 -0.47 -11.25
C LEU A 45 -14.78 -0.67 -11.10
N GLU A 46 -13.99 0.40 -11.09
CA GLU A 46 -12.54 0.30 -10.93
C GLU A 46 -12.09 0.76 -9.55
N PHE A 47 -10.96 0.25 -9.07
CA PHE A 47 -10.38 0.61 -7.77
C PHE A 47 -10.21 2.13 -7.61
N TYR A 48 -9.83 2.82 -8.71
CA TYR A 48 -9.70 4.28 -8.73
C TYR A 48 -11.03 5.01 -8.50
N ASP A 49 -12.17 4.43 -8.88
CA ASP A 49 -13.50 5.04 -8.67
C ASP A 49 -13.85 5.15 -7.18
N LEU A 50 -13.23 4.34 -6.31
CA LEU A 50 -13.48 4.34 -4.87
C LEU A 50 -12.53 5.26 -4.09
N ARG A 51 -11.66 6.02 -4.78
CA ARG A 51 -10.77 6.96 -4.11
C ARG A 51 -11.56 8.01 -3.33
N GLY A 52 -11.27 8.13 -2.04
CA GLY A 52 -11.91 9.11 -1.14
C GLY A 52 -13.33 8.72 -0.70
N LYS A 53 -13.77 7.50 -1.00
CA LYS A 53 -14.99 6.94 -0.44
C LYS A 53 -14.76 6.53 1.02
N ASP A 54 -15.83 6.62 1.81
CA ASP A 54 -15.81 6.12 3.18
C ASP A 54 -15.60 4.60 3.18
N TYR A 55 -15.05 4.09 4.29
CA TYR A 55 -14.77 2.65 4.46
C TYR A 55 -16.04 1.79 4.29
N ASP A 56 -17.18 2.28 4.76
CA ASP A 56 -18.47 1.57 4.68
C ASP A 56 -19.29 1.93 3.42
N ASP A 57 -18.70 2.58 2.40
CA ASP A 57 -19.42 2.87 1.16
C ASP A 57 -19.82 1.54 0.46
N PRO A 58 -21.12 1.32 0.15
CA PRO A 58 -21.60 0.06 -0.44
C PRO A 58 -21.02 -0.24 -1.83
N GLN A 59 -20.29 0.69 -2.44
CA GLN A 59 -19.51 0.43 -3.66
C GLN A 59 -18.32 -0.50 -3.41
N TRP A 60 -17.81 -0.61 -2.18
CA TRP A 60 -16.74 -1.57 -1.84
C TRP A 60 -17.16 -3.00 -2.12
N ASP A 61 -18.34 -3.41 -1.65
CA ASP A 61 -18.88 -4.75 -1.90
C ASP A 61 -19.01 -5.02 -3.41
N LYS A 62 -19.55 -4.05 -4.16
CA LYS A 62 -19.68 -4.15 -5.62
C LYS A 62 -18.33 -4.24 -6.33
N LEU A 63 -17.29 -3.60 -5.81
CA LEU A 63 -15.94 -3.71 -6.36
C LEU A 63 -15.37 -5.10 -6.11
N LEU A 64 -15.46 -5.55 -4.85
CA LEU A 64 -14.91 -6.82 -4.37
C LEU A 64 -15.58 -8.03 -5.04
N ASP A 65 -16.88 -7.96 -5.31
CA ASP A 65 -17.64 -8.98 -6.05
C ASP A 65 -17.11 -9.21 -7.49
N GLN A 66 -16.33 -8.27 -8.03
CA GLN A 66 -15.69 -8.43 -9.34
C GLN A 66 -14.35 -9.18 -9.26
N ILE A 67 -13.75 -9.28 -8.07
CA ILE A 67 -12.45 -9.94 -7.89
C ILE A 67 -12.64 -11.45 -7.85
N THR A 68 -11.91 -12.16 -8.69
CA THR A 68 -11.95 -13.63 -8.71
C THR A 68 -11.15 -14.24 -7.55
N VAL A 69 -11.49 -15.46 -7.15
CA VAL A 69 -10.72 -16.19 -6.12
C VAL A 69 -9.26 -16.35 -6.53
N ASP A 70 -8.98 -16.61 -7.81
CA ASP A 70 -7.60 -16.74 -8.31
C ASP A 70 -6.82 -15.42 -8.15
N GLU A 71 -7.44 -14.28 -8.47
CA GLU A 71 -6.83 -12.96 -8.23
C GLU A 71 -6.60 -12.69 -6.74
N MET A 72 -7.51 -13.12 -5.86
CA MET A 72 -7.30 -13.00 -4.40
C MET A 72 -6.13 -13.86 -3.92
N VAL A 73 -5.99 -15.08 -4.46
CA VAL A 73 -4.87 -15.99 -4.13
C VAL A 73 -3.55 -15.38 -4.57
N GLU A 74 -3.47 -14.83 -5.79
CA GLU A 74 -2.26 -14.13 -6.27
C GLU A 74 -1.95 -12.90 -5.41
N LEU A 75 -2.96 -12.10 -5.05
CA LEU A 75 -2.77 -10.91 -4.21
C LEU A 75 -2.14 -11.25 -2.85
N ILE A 76 -2.65 -12.30 -2.19
CA ILE A 76 -2.15 -12.73 -0.88
C ILE A 76 -0.81 -13.47 -1.02
N GLY A 77 -0.62 -14.25 -2.09
CA GLY A 77 0.57 -15.06 -2.32
C GLY A 77 1.85 -14.26 -2.57
N TRP A 78 1.73 -13.06 -3.13
CA TRP A 78 2.88 -12.22 -3.51
C TRP A 78 3.18 -11.05 -2.56
N GLY A 79 2.50 -10.96 -1.41
CA GLY A 79 2.50 -9.81 -0.50
C GLY A 79 3.78 -9.50 0.29
N ARG A 80 4.98 -9.95 -0.15
CA ARG A 80 6.22 -9.77 0.64
C ARG A 80 6.88 -8.40 0.46
N PHE A 81 6.96 -7.91 -0.77
CA PHE A 81 7.58 -6.62 -1.17
C PHE A 81 6.82 -6.00 -2.34
N GLN A 82 5.60 -6.47 -2.58
CA GLN A 82 4.79 -6.03 -3.70
C GLN A 82 3.33 -6.42 -3.47
N THR A 83 2.45 -5.76 -4.20
CA THR A 83 1.11 -6.28 -4.47
C THR A 83 0.96 -6.46 -5.97
N VAL A 84 0.25 -7.51 -6.39
CA VAL A 84 0.02 -7.75 -7.82
C VAL A 84 -1.08 -6.84 -8.37
N THR A 85 -1.11 -6.76 -9.70
CA THR A 85 -2.22 -6.17 -10.45
C THR A 85 -3.47 -7.04 -10.27
N ILE A 86 -4.62 -6.41 -10.06
CA ILE A 86 -5.94 -7.07 -10.10
C ILE A 86 -6.70 -6.49 -11.28
N ASN A 87 -6.69 -7.22 -12.39
CA ASN A 87 -7.15 -6.72 -13.69
C ASN A 87 -8.66 -6.49 -13.68
N SER A 88 -9.43 -7.34 -12.98
CA SER A 88 -10.89 -7.23 -12.87
C SER A 88 -11.38 -5.90 -12.31
N ILE A 89 -10.55 -5.21 -11.52
CA ILE A 89 -10.87 -3.92 -10.91
C ILE A 89 -9.87 -2.82 -11.28
N GLY A 90 -8.98 -3.05 -12.24
CA GLY A 90 -7.98 -2.06 -12.67
C GLY A 90 -6.99 -1.63 -11.56
N LYS A 91 -6.79 -2.45 -10.52
CA LYS A 91 -5.79 -2.17 -9.48
C LYS A 91 -4.40 -2.45 -10.05
N LEU A 92 -3.50 -1.47 -10.00
CA LEU A 92 -2.10 -1.64 -10.40
C LEU A 92 -1.28 -2.40 -9.35
N ALA A 93 -0.19 -3.03 -9.80
CA ALA A 93 0.83 -3.56 -8.92
C ALA A 93 1.55 -2.44 -8.16
N THR A 94 2.02 -2.74 -6.95
CA THR A 94 2.86 -1.84 -6.15
C THR A 94 4.15 -2.55 -5.77
N LEU A 95 5.21 -1.77 -5.53
CA LEU A 95 6.46 -2.27 -4.97
C LEU A 95 6.73 -1.60 -3.62
N ASP A 96 7.18 -2.39 -2.67
CA ASP A 96 7.43 -1.97 -1.30
C ASP A 96 8.87 -2.36 -0.89
N THR A 97 9.45 -1.65 0.07
CA THR A 97 10.83 -1.93 0.50
C THR A 97 11.09 -1.60 1.96
N ASP A 98 12.11 -2.25 2.52
CA ASP A 98 12.84 -1.76 3.69
C ASP A 98 13.74 -0.53 3.34
N GLY A 99 14.13 0.31 4.30
CA GLY A 99 13.91 0.19 5.75
C GLY A 99 13.87 1.52 6.50
N PRO A 100 13.80 1.48 7.85
CA PRO A 100 13.59 2.66 8.69
C PRO A 100 14.76 3.65 8.69
N ALA A 101 15.94 3.25 8.22
CA ALA A 101 17.13 4.10 8.13
C ALA A 101 17.57 4.35 6.66
N GLY A 102 16.62 4.32 5.72
CA GLY A 102 16.87 4.55 4.30
C GLY A 102 16.56 3.34 3.41
N VAL A 103 16.56 3.58 2.10
CA VAL A 103 16.29 2.54 1.09
C VAL A 103 17.53 1.68 0.90
N ASN A 104 17.45 0.41 1.28
CA ASN A 104 18.54 -0.54 1.05
C ASN A 104 17.98 -1.93 0.82
N SER A 105 17.72 -2.26 -0.44
CA SER A 105 17.05 -3.51 -0.80
C SER A 105 17.72 -4.18 -1.99
N PHE A 106 18.32 -5.33 -1.71
CA PHE A 106 18.81 -6.26 -2.74
C PHE A 106 17.67 -6.83 -3.58
N MET A 107 16.44 -6.89 -3.05
CA MET A 107 15.28 -7.43 -3.75
C MET A 107 14.82 -6.50 -4.89
N THR A 108 14.83 -5.19 -4.64
CA THR A 108 14.45 -4.18 -5.64
C THR A 108 15.65 -3.65 -6.44
N GLY A 109 16.88 -3.93 -5.99
CA GLY A 109 18.11 -3.37 -6.56
C GLY A 109 18.29 -1.88 -6.26
N SER A 110 17.56 -1.36 -5.27
CA SER A 110 17.54 0.06 -4.90
C SER A 110 18.42 0.30 -3.68
N PHE A 111 19.34 1.25 -3.80
CA PHE A 111 20.28 1.63 -2.75
C PHE A 111 20.34 3.16 -2.66
N GLY A 112 19.78 3.70 -1.58
CA GLY A 112 19.70 5.12 -1.30
C GLY A 112 20.66 5.56 -0.20
N THR A 113 20.36 6.70 0.40
CA THR A 113 21.13 7.31 1.47
C THR A 113 20.92 6.56 2.78
N GLY A 114 22.00 6.33 3.52
CA GLY A 114 21.92 5.83 4.90
C GLY A 114 21.58 6.97 5.86
N TYR A 115 20.43 6.87 6.52
CA TYR A 115 19.98 7.81 7.54
C TYR A 115 20.35 7.35 8.95
N CYS A 116 20.17 8.25 9.94
CA CYS A 116 20.34 7.89 11.34
C CYS A 116 19.30 6.84 11.74
N ALA A 117 19.69 5.90 12.59
CA ALA A 117 18.77 4.91 13.12
C ALA A 117 17.77 5.55 14.10
N GLY A 118 16.58 4.97 14.27
CA GLY A 118 15.46 5.52 15.05
C GLY A 118 15.86 5.99 16.46
N ILE A 119 16.75 5.26 17.13
CA ILE A 119 17.22 5.65 18.47
C ILE A 119 17.97 6.99 18.49
N LEU A 120 18.75 7.29 17.45
CA LEU A 120 19.46 8.57 17.34
C LEU A 120 18.51 9.71 16.99
N VAL A 121 17.50 9.42 16.16
CA VAL A 121 16.43 10.38 15.84
C VAL A 121 15.65 10.74 17.11
N ALA A 122 15.27 9.74 17.90
CA ALA A 122 14.56 9.96 19.17
C ALA A 122 15.36 10.79 20.18
N GLN A 123 16.68 10.61 20.23
CA GLN A 123 17.58 11.40 21.09
C GLN A 123 17.61 12.89 20.76
N THR A 124 17.11 13.30 19.60
CA THR A 124 16.98 14.72 19.25
C THR A 124 15.80 15.40 19.96
N TRP A 125 14.79 14.64 20.41
CA TRP A 125 13.52 15.17 20.92
C TRP A 125 12.88 16.20 19.97
N ASN A 126 13.08 16.03 18.65
CA ASN A 126 12.69 16.98 17.64
C ASN A 126 11.89 16.30 16.51
N GLU A 127 10.56 16.47 16.57
CA GLU A 127 9.61 15.95 15.58
C GLU A 127 9.87 16.53 14.17
N ASP A 128 10.31 17.78 14.06
CA ASP A 128 10.64 18.38 12.76
C ASP A 128 11.84 17.69 12.07
N LEU A 129 12.80 17.19 12.85
CA LEU A 129 13.93 16.43 12.31
C LEU A 129 13.51 15.03 11.88
N ALA A 130 12.64 14.37 12.64
CA ALA A 130 12.05 13.09 12.26
C ALA A 130 11.26 13.22 10.95
N TYR A 131 10.40 14.24 10.84
CA TYR A 131 9.66 14.56 9.62
C TYR A 131 10.59 14.76 8.42
N LYS A 132 11.63 15.58 8.55
CA LYS A 132 12.58 15.85 7.45
C LYS A 132 13.37 14.62 7.02
N LEU A 133 13.71 13.75 7.97
CA LEU A 133 14.37 12.47 7.68
C LEU A 133 13.47 11.59 6.84
N ALA A 134 12.21 11.39 7.25
CA ALA A 134 11.25 10.59 6.50
C ALA A 134 10.86 11.22 5.15
N GLN A 135 10.83 12.54 5.04
CA GLN A 135 10.67 13.23 3.77
C GLN A 135 11.82 12.90 2.80
N GLY A 136 13.06 12.87 3.29
CA GLY A 136 14.22 12.46 2.49
C GLY A 136 14.10 11.03 1.99
N ILE A 137 13.78 10.08 2.88
CA ILE A 137 13.53 8.68 2.53
C ILE A 137 12.41 8.57 1.49
N SER A 138 11.31 9.32 1.68
CA SER A 138 10.15 9.28 0.78
C SER A 138 10.43 9.82 -0.61
N GLN A 139 11.35 10.79 -0.74
CA GLN A 139 11.82 11.23 -2.05
C GLN A 139 12.61 10.12 -2.76
N GLU A 140 13.50 9.42 -2.05
CA GLU A 140 14.26 8.31 -2.64
C GLU A 140 13.34 7.17 -3.07
N LEU A 141 12.33 6.84 -2.26
CA LEU A 141 11.32 5.83 -2.63
C LEU A 141 10.63 6.18 -3.95
N GLN A 142 10.20 7.44 -4.12
CA GLN A 142 9.61 7.90 -5.38
C GLN A 142 10.58 7.83 -6.55
N ASP A 143 11.83 8.24 -6.35
CA ASP A 143 12.88 8.20 -7.40
C ASP A 143 13.15 6.77 -7.88
N PHE A 144 12.98 5.78 -6.99
CA PHE A 144 13.09 4.36 -7.31
C PHE A 144 11.78 3.71 -7.80
N GLY A 145 10.68 4.46 -7.88
CA GLY A 145 9.37 3.93 -8.29
C GLY A 145 8.73 2.99 -7.26
N LEU A 146 9.07 3.15 -5.99
CA LEU A 146 8.55 2.38 -4.86
C LEU A 146 7.36 3.12 -4.25
N ASN A 147 6.33 2.36 -3.88
CA ASN A 147 5.09 2.88 -3.34
C ASN A 147 5.00 2.70 -1.82
N GLY A 148 5.60 1.62 -1.32
CA GLY A 148 5.51 1.23 0.08
C GLY A 148 6.83 1.32 0.83
N TRP A 149 6.74 1.82 2.06
CA TRP A 149 7.86 1.92 2.98
C TRP A 149 7.62 1.04 4.20
N TYR A 150 8.44 0.00 4.39
CA TYR A 150 8.45 -0.80 5.61
C TYR A 150 9.15 -0.04 6.73
N GLY A 151 8.49 1.01 7.19
CA GLY A 151 8.88 1.91 8.27
C GLY A 151 7.73 2.88 8.57
N PRO A 152 7.80 3.59 9.70
CA PRO A 152 8.84 3.50 10.73
C PRO A 152 8.77 2.21 11.59
N SER A 153 9.81 1.97 12.41
CA SER A 153 9.87 0.82 13.33
C SER A 153 9.66 1.27 14.78
N MET A 154 8.66 0.71 15.46
CA MET A 154 8.01 1.34 16.62
C MET A 154 7.77 0.42 17.83
N ASN A 155 8.49 -0.70 17.94
CA ASN A 155 8.46 -1.47 19.18
C ASN A 155 9.16 -0.69 20.31
N LEU A 156 8.81 -0.96 21.58
CA LEU A 156 9.40 -0.26 22.72
C LEU A 156 10.72 -0.91 23.16
N HIS A 157 11.62 -0.12 23.73
CA HIS A 157 12.83 -0.67 24.36
C HIS A 157 12.51 -1.32 25.72
N ARG A 158 11.86 -2.49 25.72
CA ARG A 158 11.55 -3.24 26.95
C ARG A 158 12.80 -3.68 27.71
N SER A 159 13.90 -3.91 27.00
CA SER A 159 15.18 -4.35 27.56
C SER A 159 16.31 -3.72 26.76
N ALA A 160 17.40 -3.34 27.44
CA ALA A 160 18.62 -2.84 26.79
C ALA A 160 19.28 -3.90 25.87
N PHE A 161 18.93 -5.17 26.01
CA PHE A 161 19.47 -6.28 25.20
C PHE A 161 18.61 -6.59 23.95
N GLY A 162 17.64 -5.74 23.62
CA GLY A 162 16.83 -5.88 22.41
C GLY A 162 17.68 -5.70 21.15
N GLY A 163 17.81 -6.77 20.34
CA GLY A 163 18.68 -6.76 19.15
C GLY A 163 18.25 -5.78 18.05
N ARG A 164 17.03 -5.25 18.11
CA ARG A 164 16.48 -4.27 17.16
C ARG A 164 16.22 -2.89 17.77
N ASN A 165 16.65 -2.66 19.02
CA ASN A 165 16.48 -1.34 19.66
C ASN A 165 17.12 -0.19 18.86
N PHE A 166 18.14 -0.47 18.03
CA PHE A 166 18.76 0.59 17.24
C PHE A 166 17.80 1.24 16.24
N GLU A 167 16.84 0.49 15.67
CA GLU A 167 15.87 1.00 14.69
C GLU A 167 14.55 1.45 15.34
N TYR A 168 14.35 1.18 16.63
CA TYR A 168 13.22 1.65 17.42
C TYR A 168 13.56 2.98 18.11
N TYR A 169 12.55 3.67 18.64
CA TYR A 169 12.73 5.02 19.19
C TYR A 169 13.11 5.04 20.68
N SER A 170 12.27 4.47 21.55
CA SER A 170 12.41 4.64 23.00
C SER A 170 11.74 3.51 23.80
N GLU A 171 12.07 3.45 25.09
CA GLU A 171 11.25 2.73 26.09
C GLU A 171 9.95 3.49 26.41
N ASP A 172 9.94 4.81 26.20
CA ASP A 172 8.78 5.67 26.42
C ASP A 172 7.84 5.66 25.23
N SER A 173 6.57 5.37 25.50
CA SER A 173 5.52 5.29 24.48
C SER A 173 5.16 6.63 23.87
N ILE A 174 5.24 7.73 24.63
CA ILE A 174 4.84 9.06 24.14
C ILE A 174 5.90 9.59 23.17
N LEU A 175 7.18 9.51 23.55
CA LEU A 175 8.29 9.89 22.68
C LEU A 175 8.28 9.06 21.40
N SER A 176 8.07 7.75 21.52
CA SER A 176 8.02 6.86 20.35
C SER A 176 6.87 7.25 19.40
N ALA A 177 5.68 7.49 19.95
CA ALA A 177 4.51 7.91 19.16
C ALA A 177 4.71 9.26 18.48
N ARG A 178 5.37 10.23 19.12
CA ARG A 178 5.64 11.55 18.51
C ARG A 178 6.60 11.49 17.34
N MET A 179 7.69 10.72 17.49
CA MET A 179 8.66 10.52 16.41
C MET A 179 8.03 9.79 15.22
N GLU A 180 7.27 8.74 15.51
CA GLU A 180 6.53 7.97 14.52
C GLU A 180 5.48 8.82 13.79
N GLU A 181 4.65 9.57 14.52
CA GLU A 181 3.65 10.48 13.95
C GLU A 181 4.28 11.44 12.94
N ALA A 182 5.44 12.00 13.27
CA ALA A 182 6.18 12.89 12.36
C ALA A 182 6.66 12.16 11.10
N GLU A 183 7.24 10.96 11.22
CA GLU A 183 7.71 10.19 10.07
C GLU A 183 6.57 9.68 9.17
N VAL A 184 5.47 9.23 9.77
CA VAL A 184 4.26 8.76 9.06
C VAL A 184 3.63 9.91 8.28
N ASN A 185 3.47 11.08 8.89
CA ASN A 185 2.91 12.24 8.19
C ASN A 185 3.79 12.67 7.01
N ALA A 186 5.12 12.67 7.16
CA ALA A 186 6.03 12.98 6.06
C ALA A 186 5.91 12.00 4.88
N ALA A 187 5.74 10.71 5.15
CA ALA A 187 5.52 9.69 4.12
C ALA A 187 4.17 9.89 3.41
N LEU A 188 3.09 10.12 4.16
CA LEU A 188 1.76 10.37 3.61
C LEU A 188 1.71 11.65 2.75
N ASP A 189 2.32 12.74 3.22
CA ASP A 189 2.44 14.00 2.48
C ASP A 189 3.26 13.84 1.19
N SER A 190 4.13 12.81 1.15
CA SER A 190 4.94 12.43 -0.02
C SER A 190 4.26 11.37 -0.91
N ASN A 191 3.00 11.01 -0.66
CA ASN A 191 2.27 9.94 -1.36
C ASN A 191 2.94 8.56 -1.29
N ILE A 192 3.69 8.29 -0.22
CA ILE A 192 4.22 6.97 0.10
C ILE A 192 3.32 6.30 1.13
N TYR A 193 3.14 4.99 1.02
CA TYR A 193 2.43 4.19 2.01
C TYR A 193 3.40 3.74 3.12
N PRO A 194 3.34 4.32 4.34
CA PRO A 194 4.10 3.82 5.47
C PRO A 194 3.46 2.55 6.04
N TYR A 195 4.30 1.56 6.36
CA TYR A 195 3.90 0.34 7.04
C TYR A 195 4.60 0.27 8.40
N LEU A 196 3.86 0.73 9.41
CA LEU A 196 4.26 0.70 10.82
C LEU A 196 4.58 -0.74 11.24
N LYS A 197 5.74 -0.95 11.88
CA LYS A 197 6.17 -2.28 12.30
C LYS A 197 6.89 -2.31 13.64
N HIS A 198 6.86 -3.37 14.42
CA HIS A 198 6.07 -4.59 14.23
C HIS A 198 4.93 -4.54 15.22
N PHE A 199 3.71 -4.65 14.72
CA PHE A 199 2.53 -4.76 15.56
C PHE A 199 2.31 -6.22 15.96
N ALA A 200 2.51 -6.64 17.22
CA ALA A 200 3.06 -5.93 18.38
C ALA A 200 4.01 -6.87 19.16
N PHE A 201 4.69 -6.35 20.19
CA PHE A 201 5.51 -7.13 21.13
C PHE A 201 6.73 -7.85 20.53
N ASN A 202 7.46 -7.20 19.63
CA ASN A 202 8.65 -7.72 18.97
C ASN A 202 9.96 -7.14 19.54
N GLU A 203 10.10 -7.16 20.86
CA GLU A 203 11.25 -6.55 21.56
C GLU A 203 12.43 -7.53 21.80
N GLN A 204 12.21 -8.84 21.67
CA GLN A 204 13.23 -9.87 21.96
C GLN A 204 13.78 -10.52 20.68
N GLY A 205 14.97 -10.11 20.26
CA GLY A 205 15.62 -10.62 19.03
C GLY A 205 16.22 -12.03 19.10
N GLN A 206 15.87 -12.87 20.08
CA GLN A 206 16.53 -14.18 20.29
C GLN A 206 15.85 -15.36 19.59
N THR A 207 14.60 -15.26 19.10
CA THR A 207 13.99 -16.30 18.25
C THR A 207 12.95 -15.70 17.32
N GLY A 208 13.09 -15.89 16.00
CA GLY A 208 12.19 -15.36 14.97
C GLY A 208 10.78 -15.97 14.91
N MET A 209 10.31 -16.58 15.99
CA MET A 209 8.94 -17.10 16.17
C MET A 209 8.71 -17.37 17.66
N GLN A 210 8.15 -16.41 18.41
CA GLN A 210 7.44 -16.70 19.66
C GLN A 210 6.22 -15.77 19.82
N SER A 211 5.19 -16.05 19.02
CA SER A 211 3.80 -15.88 19.43
C SER A 211 3.07 -17.21 19.25
N ALA A 212 3.57 -18.24 19.93
CA ALA A 212 2.82 -19.47 20.14
C ALA A 212 3.03 -19.89 21.59
N VAL A 213 2.05 -19.54 22.41
CA VAL A 213 1.53 -20.28 23.58
C VAL A 213 2.57 -21.08 24.36
N HIS A 214 2.95 -20.64 25.55
CA HIS A 214 3.22 -21.40 26.78
C HIS A 214 3.37 -20.31 27.87
N GLY A 215 2.45 -20.16 28.82
CA GLY A 215 2.17 -21.11 29.89
C GLY A 215 2.71 -20.50 31.18
#